data_AF-A0A106BJB9-F1
#
_entry.id   AF-A0A106BJB9-F1
#
_cell.length_a   1.000
_cell.length_b   1.000
_cell.length_c   1.000
_cell.angle_alpha   90.00
_cell.angle_beta   90.00
_cell.angle_gamma   90.00
#
_symmetry.space_group_name_H-M   'P 1'
#
loop_
_entity.id
_entity.type
_entity.pdbx_description
1 polymer ?
#
loop_
_entity_poly.entity_id
_entity_poly.type
_entity_poly.pdbx_seq_one_letter_code
_entity_poly.pdbx_strand_id
1 'polypeptide(L)'
;MWSENLAYALTQVVHNFGAAAVLGGAVFALWPASRLEDGRKFAWLILVAWGAQIISGGLFGVTSLYYYGETPDLSRIAMTALVVKIAAAITGFLLAAFYLARGKQWGNVGVKRSFQSLAALGAIALTAAAFLRWFS
;
A
#
# COMPACT_ATOMS: atom_id res chain seq x y z
N MET A 1 -2.34 9.26 26.44
CA MET A 1 -2.60 10.59 25.84
C MET A 1 -1.41 11.15 25.05
N TRP A 2 -0.38 11.80 25.61
CA TRP A 2 0.69 12.40 24.76
C TRP A 2 1.51 11.39 23.94
N SER A 3 1.94 10.28 24.56
CA SER A 3 2.67 9.20 23.89
C SER A 3 1.84 8.49 22.81
N GLU A 4 0.56 8.29 23.09
CA GLU A 4 -0.44 7.70 22.20
C GLU A 4 -0.69 8.58 20.96
N ASN A 5 -0.92 9.89 21.15
CA ASN A 5 -1.12 10.84 20.06
C ASN A 5 0.11 10.92 19.15
N LEU A 6 1.32 10.92 19.73
CA LEU A 6 2.56 10.90 18.96
C LEU A 6 2.70 9.59 18.17
N ALA A 7 2.41 8.43 18.79
CA ALA A 7 2.46 7.14 18.11
C ALA A 7 1.45 7.06 16.94
N TYR A 8 0.22 7.54 17.15
CA TYR A 8 -0.79 7.64 16.09
C TYR A 8 -0.31 8.57 14.96
N ALA A 9 0.23 9.74 15.29
CA ALA A 9 0.71 10.70 14.29
C ALA A 9 1.85 10.13 13.45
N LEU A 10 2.86 9.50 14.07
CA LEU A 10 3.97 8.87 13.36
C LEU A 10 3.50 7.70 12.49
N THR A 11 2.56 6.89 12.98
CA THR A 11 1.96 5.80 12.20
C THR A 11 1.24 6.35 10.97
N GLN A 12 0.48 7.45 11.11
CA GLN A 12 -0.19 8.11 10.00
C GLN A 12 0.80 8.68 8.99
N VAL A 13 1.91 9.27 9.44
CA VAL A 13 2.98 9.75 8.53
C VAL A 13 3.51 8.59 7.69
N VAL A 14 3.91 7.49 8.34
CA VAL A 14 4.43 6.31 7.63
C VAL A 14 3.39 5.75 6.65
N HIS A 15 2.13 5.66 7.07
CA HIS A 15 1.03 5.15 6.24
C HIS A 15 0.77 6.05 5.01
N ASN A 16 0.69 7.36 5.20
CA ASN A 16 0.39 8.29 4.11
C ASN A 16 1.53 8.37 3.09
N PHE A 17 2.78 8.47 3.54
CA PHE A 17 3.93 8.47 2.64
C PHE A 17 4.13 7.10 1.96
N GLY A 18 3.83 5.99 2.66
CA GLY A 18 3.80 4.66 2.07
C GLY A 18 2.77 4.57 0.93
N ALA A 19 1.56 5.06 1.14
CA ALA A 19 0.52 5.08 0.12
C ALA A 19 0.93 5.91 -1.11
N ALA A 20 1.52 7.09 -0.88
CA ALA A 20 2.05 7.94 -1.95
C ALA A 20 3.18 7.26 -2.74
N ALA A 21 4.10 6.58 -2.05
CA ALA A 21 5.21 5.86 -2.69
C ALA A 21 4.74 4.63 -3.48
N VAL A 22 3.72 3.91 -3.01
CA VAL A 22 3.13 2.77 -3.74
C VAL A 22 2.55 3.21 -5.10
N LEU A 23 1.63 4.19 -5.09
CA LEU A 23 1.00 4.65 -6.33
C LEU A 23 1.99 5.45 -7.18
N GLY A 24 2.64 6.43 -6.56
CA GLY A 24 3.57 7.33 -7.22
C GLY A 24 4.73 6.57 -7.84
N GLY A 25 5.38 5.67 -7.10
CA GLY A 25 6.47 4.85 -7.62
C GLY A 25 6.07 4.03 -8.85
N ALA A 26 4.86 3.46 -8.85
CA ALA A 26 4.36 2.68 -9.98
C ALA A 26 4.06 3.56 -11.20
N VAL A 27 3.42 4.71 -10.99
CA VAL A 27 3.10 5.68 -12.05
C VAL A 27 4.37 6.30 -12.63
N PHE A 28 5.32 6.72 -11.79
CA PHE A 28 6.57 7.36 -12.19
C PHE A 28 7.54 6.43 -12.95
N ALA A 29 7.39 5.11 -12.79
CA ALA A 29 8.09 4.13 -13.64
C ALA A 29 7.54 4.11 -15.08
N LEU A 30 6.27 4.51 -15.28
CA LEU A 30 5.57 4.46 -16.57
C LEU A 30 5.48 5.82 -17.28
N TRP A 31 5.36 6.91 -16.53
CA TRP A 31 5.06 8.27 -17.01
C TRP A 31 5.76 9.31 -16.11
N PRO A 32 6.18 10.50 -16.57
CA PRO A 32 6.00 11.11 -17.90
C PRO A 32 6.86 10.52 -19.01
N ALA A 33 8.08 10.10 -18.68
CA ALA A 33 8.88 9.23 -19.54
C ALA A 33 8.95 7.86 -18.87
N SER A 34 8.81 6.79 -19.65
CA SER A 34 8.96 5.43 -19.17
C SER A 34 10.40 5.24 -18.66
N ARG A 35 10.56 4.85 -17.39
CA ARG A 35 11.85 4.59 -16.71
C ARG A 35 11.98 3.12 -16.32
N LEU A 36 11.57 2.23 -17.22
CA LEU A 36 11.55 0.79 -16.95
C LEU A 36 12.97 0.22 -16.75
N GLU A 37 14.00 0.89 -17.27
CA GLU A 37 15.40 0.59 -16.97
C GLU A 37 15.74 0.73 -15.48
N ASP A 38 15.07 1.64 -14.77
CA ASP A 38 15.17 1.82 -13.32
C ASP A 38 14.14 0.99 -12.54
N GLY A 39 13.42 0.08 -13.21
CA GLY A 39 12.31 -0.67 -12.64
C GLY A 39 12.67 -1.38 -11.33
N ARG A 40 13.89 -1.90 -11.18
CA ARG A 40 14.31 -2.54 -9.92
C ARG A 40 14.35 -1.57 -8.74
N LYS A 41 14.76 -0.31 -8.95
CA LYS A 41 14.76 0.73 -7.90
C LYS A 41 13.33 1.08 -7.50
N PHE A 42 12.46 1.31 -8.48
CA PHE A 42 11.04 1.56 -8.23
C PHE A 42 10.36 0.39 -7.53
N ALA A 43 10.67 -0.85 -7.90
CA ALA A 43 10.10 -2.03 -7.26
C ALA A 43 10.54 -2.21 -5.81
N TRP A 44 11.81 -1.90 -5.47
CA TRP A 44 12.25 -1.88 -4.08
C TRP A 44 11.52 -0.80 -3.27
N LEU A 45 11.40 0.41 -3.82
CA LEU A 45 10.63 1.49 -3.21
C LEU A 45 9.17 1.05 -2.94
N ILE A 46 8.51 0.49 -3.94
CA ILE A 46 7.12 0.02 -3.86
C ILE A 46 6.99 -1.15 -2.88
N LEU A 47 7.94 -2.10 -2.85
CA LEU A 47 7.93 -3.23 -1.92
C LEU A 47 8.01 -2.75 -0.46
N VAL A 48 8.97 -1.87 -0.17
CA VAL A 48 9.13 -1.29 1.17
C VAL A 48 7.89 -0.48 1.54
N ALA A 49 7.33 0.29 0.61
CA ALA A 49 6.12 1.07 0.84
C ALA A 49 4.89 0.20 1.11
N TRP A 50 4.68 -0.90 0.37
CA TRP A 50 3.63 -1.87 0.69
C TRP A 50 3.85 -2.54 2.05
N GLY A 51 5.09 -2.90 2.38
CA GLY A 51 5.43 -3.43 3.70
C GLY A 51 5.08 -2.44 4.82
N ALA A 52 5.45 -1.17 4.65
CA ALA A 52 5.11 -0.10 5.58
C ALA A 52 3.58 0.06 5.73
N GLN A 53 2.82 -0.02 4.63
CA GLN A 53 1.35 0.04 4.65
C GLN A 53 0.72 -1.12 5.44
N ILE A 54 1.21 -2.34 5.25
CA ILE A 54 0.70 -3.54 5.94
C ILE A 54 1.00 -3.44 7.43
N ILE A 55 2.24 -3.09 7.80
CA ILE A 55 2.67 -2.99 9.19
C ILE A 55 1.93 -1.86 9.92
N SER A 56 1.90 -0.66 9.34
CA SER A 56 1.21 0.49 9.95
C SER A 56 -0.32 0.28 10.02
N GLY A 57 -0.92 -0.35 9.00
CA GLY A 57 -2.34 -0.71 9.01
C GLY A 57 -2.68 -1.73 10.10
N GLY A 58 -1.85 -2.77 10.26
CA GLY A 58 -1.99 -3.74 11.34
C GLY A 58 -1.80 -3.12 12.72
N LEU A 59 -0.83 -2.21 12.85
CA LEU A 59 -0.57 -1.49 14.11
C LEU A 59 -1.80 -0.68 14.54
N PHE A 60 -2.51 -0.02 13.63
CA PHE A 60 -3.77 0.67 13.97
C PHE A 60 -4.84 -0.26 14.55
N GLY A 61 -4.97 -1.47 14.01
CA GLY A 61 -5.91 -2.46 14.53
C GLY A 61 -5.51 -2.95 15.92
N VAL A 62 -4.22 -3.25 16.12
CA VAL A 62 -3.68 -3.71 17.41
C VAL A 62 -3.76 -2.62 18.48
N THR A 63 -3.41 -1.37 18.16
CA THR A 63 -3.53 -0.26 19.12
C THR A 63 -4.98 -0.01 19.49
N SER A 64 -5.90 -0.10 18.53
CA SER A 64 -7.34 0.03 18.81
C SER A 64 -7.80 -1.03 19.82
N LEU A 65 -7.46 -2.30 19.57
CA LEU A 65 -7.78 -3.40 20.47
C LEU A 65 -7.14 -3.23 21.86
N TYR A 66 -5.88 -2.81 21.92
CA TYR A 66 -5.14 -2.67 23.18
C TYR A 66 -5.70 -1.53 24.05
N TYR A 67 -6.06 -0.38 23.47
CA TYR A 67 -6.52 0.79 24.23
C TYR A 67 -8.03 0.82 24.45
N TYR A 68 -8.84 0.27 23.52
CA TYR A 68 -10.31 0.37 23.57
C TYR A 68 -11.01 -0.97 23.81
N GLY A 69 -10.30 -2.11 23.81
CA GLY A 69 -10.88 -3.44 24.08
C GLY A 69 -11.75 -4.03 22.97
N GLU A 70 -12.04 -3.25 21.93
CA GLU A 70 -12.89 -3.63 20.80
C GLU A 70 -12.17 -3.35 19.46
N THR A 71 -12.47 -4.16 18.44
CA THR A 71 -12.16 -3.78 17.06
C THR A 71 -13.00 -2.56 16.69
N PRO A 72 -12.53 -1.68 15.78
CA PRO A 72 -13.34 -0.55 15.34
C PRO A 72 -14.73 -1.02 14.88
N ASP A 73 -15.80 -0.34 15.33
CA ASP A 73 -17.16 -0.61 14.87
C ASP A 73 -17.30 -0.13 13.41
N LEU A 74 -17.00 -1.04 12.48
CA LEU A 74 -17.02 -0.74 11.06
C LEU A 74 -18.37 -1.10 10.47
N SER A 75 -18.98 -0.15 9.77
CA SER A 75 -20.11 -0.45 8.90
C SER A 75 -19.75 -1.55 7.88
N ARG A 76 -20.74 -2.27 7.35
CA ARG A 76 -20.49 -3.33 6.34
C ARG A 76 -19.71 -2.82 5.13
N ILE A 77 -19.92 -1.55 4.75
CA ILE A 77 -19.20 -0.89 3.64
C ILE A 77 -17.74 -0.69 4.02
N ALA A 78 -17.47 -0.14 5.22
CA ALA A 78 -16.12 0.06 5.72
C ALA A 78 -15.35 -1.27 5.85
N MET A 79 -15.99 -2.32 6.36
CA MET A 79 -15.39 -3.65 6.44
C MET A 79 -15.04 -4.22 5.05
N THR A 80 -15.94 -4.07 4.08
CA THR A 80 -15.69 -4.49 2.69
C THR A 80 -14.50 -3.72 2.10
N ALA A 81 -14.46 -2.41 2.30
CA ALA A 81 -13.36 -1.56 1.85
C ALA A 81 -12.03 -1.95 2.50
N LEU A 82 -12.03 -2.29 3.80
CA LEU A 82 -10.84 -2.78 4.49
C LEU A 82 -10.32 -4.09 3.87
N VAL A 83 -11.21 -5.06 3.60
CA VAL A 83 -10.82 -6.33 2.96
C VAL A 83 -10.21 -6.09 1.57
N VAL A 84 -10.85 -5.24 0.75
CA VAL A 84 -10.32 -4.88 -0.58
C VAL A 84 -8.94 -4.22 -0.47
N LYS A 85 -8.77 -3.29 0.48
CA LYS A 85 -7.48 -2.62 0.72
C LYS A 85 -6.39 -3.62 1.13
N ILE A 86 -6.69 -4.55 2.02
CA ILE A 86 -5.75 -5.60 2.46
C ILE A 86 -5.38 -6.52 1.30
N ALA A 87 -6.37 -6.99 0.53
CA ALA A 87 -6.13 -7.84 -0.64
C ALA A 87 -5.24 -7.14 -1.68
N ALA A 88 -5.49 -5.85 -1.95
CA ALA A 88 -4.67 -5.05 -2.84
C ALA A 88 -3.23 -4.91 -2.32
N ALA A 89 -3.06 -4.68 -1.01
CA ALA A 89 -1.75 -4.53 -0.40
C ALA A 89 -0.91 -5.82 -0.44
N ILE A 90 -1.52 -6.96 -0.10
CA ILE A 90 -0.84 -8.27 -0.17
C ILE A 90 -0.46 -8.59 -1.61
N THR A 91 -1.40 -8.41 -2.55
CA THR A 91 -1.15 -8.68 -3.98
C THR A 91 -0.06 -7.77 -4.53
N GLY A 92 -0.08 -6.48 -4.17
CA GLY A 92 0.92 -5.51 -4.59
C GLY A 92 2.31 -5.81 -4.02
N PHE A 93 2.40 -6.20 -2.75
CA PHE A 93 3.63 -6.63 -2.11
C PHE A 93 4.21 -7.88 -2.82
N LEU A 94 3.39 -8.91 -3.02
CA LEU A 94 3.81 -10.14 -3.68
C LEU A 94 4.23 -9.91 -5.14
N LEU A 95 3.52 -9.07 -5.88
CA LEU A 95 3.89 -8.72 -7.25
C LEU A 95 5.23 -7.98 -7.31
N ALA A 96 5.46 -7.02 -6.41
CA ALA A 96 6.74 -6.32 -6.33
C ALA A 96 7.89 -7.27 -5.96
N ALA A 97 7.68 -8.16 -4.99
CA ALA A 97 8.65 -9.18 -4.58
C ALA A 97 8.96 -10.16 -5.72
N PHE A 98 7.92 -10.62 -6.43
CA PHE A 98 8.05 -11.52 -7.57
C PHE A 98 8.82 -10.88 -8.72
N TYR A 99 8.51 -9.62 -9.04
CA TYR A 99 9.29 -8.84 -9.99
C TYR A 99 10.76 -8.67 -9.55
N LEU A 100 11.03 -8.40 -8.26
CA LEU A 100 12.42 -8.30 -7.78
C LEU A 100 13.18 -9.63 -7.87
N ALA A 101 12.50 -10.75 -7.69
CA ALA A 101 13.08 -12.09 -7.76
C ALA A 101 13.32 -12.57 -9.20
N ARG A 102 12.37 -12.33 -10.12
CA ARG A 102 12.38 -12.92 -11.48
C ARG A 102 12.39 -11.91 -12.61
N GLY A 103 12.12 -10.64 -12.35
CA GLY A 103 11.92 -9.59 -13.36
C GLY A 103 13.12 -9.29 -14.25
N LYS A 104 14.35 -9.67 -13.85
CA LYS A 104 15.55 -9.56 -14.70
C LYS A 104 15.44 -10.39 -15.99
N GLN A 105 14.64 -11.46 -15.98
CA GLN A 105 14.46 -12.35 -17.13
C GLN A 105 13.30 -11.90 -18.05
N TRP A 106 12.59 -10.83 -17.70
CA TRP A 106 11.39 -10.41 -18.42
C TRP A 106 11.73 -9.39 -19.50
N GLY A 107 11.05 -9.49 -20.64
CA GLY A 107 11.08 -8.43 -21.64
C GLY A 107 10.30 -7.20 -21.18
N ASN A 108 10.50 -6.07 -21.87
CA ASN A 108 9.90 -4.77 -21.54
C ASN A 108 8.37 -4.81 -21.37
N VAL A 109 7.67 -5.66 -22.13
CA VAL A 109 6.21 -5.84 -22.01
C VAL A 109 5.81 -6.39 -20.65
N GLY A 110 6.54 -7.39 -20.12
CA GLY A 110 6.27 -7.99 -18.81
C GLY A 110 6.55 -7.02 -17.67
N VAL A 111 7.66 -6.27 -17.77
CA VAL A 111 8.01 -5.21 -16.81
C VAL A 111 6.93 -4.13 -16.80
N LYS A 112 6.54 -3.61 -17.98
CA LYS A 112 5.50 -2.59 -18.11
C LYS A 112 4.17 -3.03 -17.51
N ARG A 113 3.71 -4.25 -17.82
CA ARG A 113 2.46 -4.80 -17.27
C ARG A 113 2.51 -4.88 -15.75
N SER A 114 3.65 -5.25 -15.18
CA SER A 114 3.82 -5.34 -13.72
C SER A 114 3.66 -3.98 -13.06
N PHE A 115 4.26 -2.92 -13.61
CA PHE A 115 4.07 -1.57 -13.11
C PHE A 115 2.65 -1.04 -13.31
N GLN A 116 1.98 -1.39 -14.41
CA GLN A 116 0.57 -1.05 -14.62
C GLN A 116 -0.32 -1.72 -13.57
N SER A 117 -0.09 -3.00 -13.28
CA SER A 117 -0.80 -3.74 -12.22
C SER A 117 -0.51 -3.16 -10.84
N LEU A 118 0.73 -2.79 -10.54
CA LEU A 118 1.08 -2.12 -9.27
C LEU A 118 0.38 -0.76 -9.13
N ALA A 119 0.29 0.03 -10.20
CA ALA A 119 -0.42 1.31 -10.20
C ALA A 119 -1.93 1.10 -9.97
N ALA A 120 -2.54 0.10 -10.64
CA ALA A 120 -3.94 -0.24 -10.45
C ALA A 120 -4.23 -0.68 -9.01
N LEU A 121 -3.39 -1.55 -8.43
CA LEU A 121 -3.52 -2.00 -7.04
C LEU A 121 -3.36 -0.83 -6.05
N GLY A 122 -2.41 0.08 -6.30
CA GLY A 122 -2.26 1.30 -5.51
C GLY A 122 -3.50 2.20 -5.56
N ALA A 123 -4.07 2.39 -6.75
CA ALA A 123 -5.29 3.18 -6.92
C ALA A 123 -6.49 2.52 -6.22
N ILE A 124 -6.67 1.21 -6.37
CA ILE A 124 -7.72 0.45 -5.67
C ILE A 124 -7.58 0.60 -4.15
N ALA A 125 -6.37 0.45 -3.62
CA ALA A 125 -6.12 0.59 -2.19
C ALA A 125 -6.42 1.99 -1.65
N LEU A 126 -6.09 3.04 -2.41
CA LEU A 126 -6.39 4.43 -2.05
C LEU A 126 -7.90 4.73 -2.10
N THR A 127 -8.58 4.26 -3.14
CA THR A 127 -10.04 4.37 -3.24
C THR A 127 -10.70 3.64 -2.07
N ALA A 128 -10.29 2.40 -1.78
CA ALA A 128 -10.79 1.66 -0.63
C ALA A 128 -10.50 2.37 0.70
N ALA A 129 -9.34 3.00 0.85
CA ALA A 129 -9.02 3.81 2.03
C ALA A 129 -9.95 5.02 2.20
N ALA A 130 -10.35 5.68 1.10
CA ALA A 130 -11.30 6.79 1.13
C ALA A 130 -12.69 6.32 1.61
N PHE A 131 -13.19 5.20 1.09
CA PHE A 131 -14.45 4.60 1.54
C PHE A 131 -14.38 4.16 2.99
N LEU A 132 -13.29 3.48 3.38
CA LEU A 132 -13.06 3.08 4.76
C LEU A 132 -13.17 4.29 5.69
N ARG A 133 -12.51 5.42 5.37
CA ARG A 133 -12.53 6.64 6.20
C ARG A 133 -13.90 7.32 6.28
N TRP A 134 -14.70 7.23 5.22
CA TRP A 134 -16.01 7.88 5.18
C TRP A 134 -17.08 7.09 5.92
N PHE A 135 -16.95 5.76 5.94
CA PHE A 135 -17.95 4.84 6.49
C PHE A 135 -17.52 4.14 7.80
N SER A 136 -16.35 4.49 8.32
CA SER A 136 -15.83 4.11 9.64
C SER A 136 -16.27 5.07 10.73
#